data_AF-A0A151BME4-F1
#
_entry.id   AF-A0A151BME4-F1
#
_cell.length_a   1.000
_cell.length_b   1.000
_cell.length_c   1.000
_cell.angle_alpha   90.00
_cell.angle_beta   90.00
_cell.angle_gamma   90.00
#
_symmetry.space_group_name_H-M   'P 1'
#
loop_
_entity.id
_entity.type
_entity.pdbx_description
1 polymer ?
#
loop_
_entity_poly.entity_id
_entity_poly.type
_entity_poly.pdbx_seq_one_letter_code
_entity_poly.pdbx_strand_id
1 'polypeptide(L)'
;MGRVTKENLFDLYFDNGMNRDILNRVADRCYLPANEIILNEIDRSKRGSRRFKVAYSISGIFLEQCEMWRRDLLESFRQIVESGCVEVLDQTYYHSLASLYAPDWSEFIEQVEMHRQTVRSLLGEEPKTFENTECIYNNEIAKTVEEIGYEAIVTEGLTQVLGWRSPNYVYRAKGSSIRVLMRNHRLSDDVGFRFTSTEWDQWPLTADKYARWLASTPGQVITIFLDYETFGEHYWRESGILDFLKWLPLEVEKYSNLAWCTPIEAVSRHRPMDEVDVPPSATISWADEERDVSAWLGNELQKVSFNVLRDVGSSVKRLGDGTFLRLCRHLQTSDHLYYMSMKGGGSGVVHNTFNPYGHPVEAFSTFISVVSDLNARCQLELEKPKFRFRRLLRELPHGRGFGFFYGFARPTGLTAHSLEEFYRILKGVDSKSIRFHLRRGDFERWMSQVVGDERLAKFFAALPKDVEDIEVLRTKILRTLEDRIEELKRKDLEVMGEHG
;
A
#
# COMPACT_ATOMS: atom_id res chain seq x y z
N MET A 1 -20.15 29.09 -12.13
CA MET A 1 -19.77 27.91 -11.32
C MET A 1 -18.95 28.38 -10.14
N GLY A 2 -19.30 27.98 -8.92
CA GLY A 2 -18.58 28.38 -7.71
C GLY A 2 -17.11 27.94 -7.76
N ARG A 3 -16.24 28.65 -7.04
CA ARG A 3 -14.82 28.30 -6.96
C ARG A 3 -14.71 27.00 -6.15
N VAL A 4 -14.27 25.91 -6.78
CA VAL A 4 -14.03 24.61 -6.11
C VAL A 4 -12.99 24.82 -5.00
N THR A 5 -13.38 24.58 -3.75
CA THR A 5 -12.48 24.67 -2.59
C THR A 5 -11.78 23.32 -2.34
N LYS A 6 -10.78 23.28 -1.45
CA LYS A 6 -10.06 22.04 -1.13
C LYS A 6 -10.98 20.98 -0.56
N GLU A 7 -11.97 21.39 0.23
CA GLU A 7 -12.93 20.54 0.91
C GLU A 7 -13.90 19.87 -0.08
N ASN A 8 -14.09 20.44 -1.26
CA ASN A 8 -14.94 19.86 -2.31
C ASN A 8 -14.21 18.86 -3.21
N LEU A 9 -12.87 18.74 -3.10
CA LEU A 9 -12.09 17.91 -4.03
C LEU A 9 -12.38 16.42 -3.86
N PHE A 10 -12.69 15.97 -2.64
CA PHE A 10 -12.97 14.57 -2.40
C PHE A 10 -14.21 14.10 -3.17
N ASP A 11 -15.33 14.80 -3.01
CA ASP A 11 -16.58 14.50 -3.72
C ASP A 11 -16.49 14.78 -5.24
N LEU A 12 -15.50 15.57 -5.67
CA LEU A 12 -15.22 15.78 -7.10
C LEU A 12 -14.49 14.58 -7.72
N TYR A 13 -13.59 13.94 -6.97
CA TYR A 13 -12.75 12.86 -7.48
C TYR A 13 -13.36 11.48 -7.25
N PHE A 14 -14.16 11.31 -6.20
CA PHE A 14 -14.71 10.03 -5.80
C PHE A 14 -16.24 10.08 -5.74
N ASP A 15 -16.88 9.12 -6.40
CA ASP A 15 -18.34 9.00 -6.39
C ASP A 15 -18.83 8.33 -5.10
N ASN A 16 -18.95 9.14 -4.05
CA ASN A 16 -19.49 8.71 -2.76
C ASN A 16 -20.96 8.25 -2.84
N GLY A 17 -21.72 8.67 -3.86
CA GLY A 17 -23.08 8.19 -4.10
C GLY A 17 -23.07 6.72 -4.50
N MET A 18 -22.31 6.41 -5.56
CA MET A 18 -22.14 5.04 -6.05
C MET A 18 -21.49 4.12 -5.02
N ASN A 19 -20.43 4.58 -4.34
CA ASN A 19 -19.76 3.80 -3.29
C ASN A 19 -20.73 3.42 -2.16
N ARG A 20 -21.56 4.36 -1.71
CA ARG A 20 -22.56 4.09 -0.67
C ARG A 20 -23.62 3.08 -1.13
N ASP A 21 -24.08 3.20 -2.36
CA ASP A 21 -25.10 2.31 -2.91
C ASP A 21 -24.57 0.87 -3.05
N ILE A 22 -23.31 0.72 -3.49
CA ILE A 22 -22.61 -0.58 -3.52
C ILE A 22 -22.47 -1.14 -2.11
N LEU A 23 -21.92 -0.37 -1.15
CA LEU A 23 -21.76 -0.84 0.23
C LEU A 23 -23.09 -1.32 0.81
N ASN A 24 -24.16 -0.54 0.64
CA ASN A 24 -25.49 -0.91 1.15
C ASN A 24 -25.97 -2.23 0.57
N ARG A 25 -25.84 -2.42 -0.76
CA ARG A 25 -26.23 -3.66 -1.43
C ARG A 25 -25.44 -4.85 -0.89
N VAL A 26 -24.12 -4.75 -0.85
CA VAL A 26 -23.25 -5.87 -0.46
C VAL A 26 -23.40 -6.18 1.02
N ALA A 27 -23.56 -5.17 1.88
CA ALA A 27 -23.80 -5.36 3.31
C ALA A 27 -25.07 -6.17 3.59
N ASP A 28 -26.18 -5.87 2.90
CA ASP A 28 -27.46 -6.54 3.15
C ASP A 28 -27.52 -7.95 2.57
N ARG A 29 -26.79 -8.20 1.48
CA ARG A 29 -26.79 -9.49 0.76
C ARG A 29 -25.72 -10.46 1.27
N CYS A 30 -24.56 -9.92 1.63
CA CYS A 30 -23.35 -10.68 1.92
C CYS A 30 -22.93 -10.54 3.37
N TYR A 31 -22.42 -9.37 3.76
CA TYR A 31 -21.69 -9.26 5.03
C TYR A 31 -22.55 -9.50 6.26
N LEU A 32 -23.73 -8.86 6.38
CA LEU A 32 -24.58 -9.04 7.56
C LEU A 32 -25.09 -10.48 7.69
N PRO A 33 -25.65 -11.12 6.63
CA PRO A 33 -26.05 -12.53 6.72
C PRO A 33 -24.89 -13.49 7.03
N ALA A 34 -23.72 -13.29 6.41
CA ALA A 34 -22.55 -14.14 6.66
C ALA A 34 -21.99 -13.93 8.08
N ASN A 35 -21.93 -12.69 8.55
CA ASN A 35 -21.54 -12.35 9.92
C ASN A 35 -22.48 -13.00 10.95
N GLU A 36 -23.79 -12.95 10.74
CA GLU A 36 -24.76 -13.62 11.61
C GLU A 36 -24.52 -15.14 11.66
N ILE A 37 -24.29 -15.79 10.51
CA ILE A 37 -24.00 -17.23 10.44
C ILE A 37 -22.72 -17.55 11.22
N ILE A 38 -21.65 -16.80 10.98
CA ILE A 38 -20.34 -17.02 11.62
C ILE A 38 -20.43 -16.82 13.13
N LEU A 39 -21.09 -15.75 13.58
CA LEU A 39 -21.28 -15.49 15.01
C LEU A 39 -22.07 -16.60 15.70
N ASN A 40 -23.16 -17.06 15.07
CA ASN A 40 -23.97 -18.16 15.58
C ASN A 40 -23.18 -19.47 15.69
N GLU A 41 -22.33 -19.78 14.71
CA GLU A 41 -21.49 -20.99 14.73
C GLU A 41 -20.33 -20.89 15.74
N ILE A 42 -19.76 -19.69 15.92
CA ILE A 42 -18.83 -19.42 17.00
C ILE A 42 -19.54 -19.67 18.35
N ASP A 43 -20.71 -19.08 18.57
CA ASP A 43 -21.47 -19.22 19.82
C ASP A 43 -21.88 -20.67 20.11
N ARG A 44 -22.30 -21.42 19.09
CA ARG A 44 -22.61 -22.86 19.20
C ARG A 44 -21.39 -23.64 19.69
N SER A 45 -20.21 -23.35 19.14
CA SER A 45 -18.97 -24.08 19.40
C SER A 45 -18.18 -23.56 20.62
N LYS A 46 -18.53 -22.39 21.19
CA LYS A 46 -17.84 -21.77 22.35
C LYS A 46 -17.64 -22.70 23.55
N ARG A 47 -18.61 -23.59 23.82
CA ARG A 47 -18.59 -24.55 24.94
C ARG A 47 -17.97 -25.91 24.59
N GLY A 48 -17.67 -26.15 23.32
CA GLY A 48 -17.05 -27.37 22.83
C GLY A 48 -15.53 -27.36 23.00
N SER A 49 -14.90 -28.53 22.83
CA SER A 49 -13.43 -28.66 22.78
C SER A 49 -12.82 -28.15 21.47
N ARG A 50 -13.64 -27.98 20.42
CA ARG A 50 -13.25 -27.47 19.11
C ARG A 50 -14.08 -26.22 18.81
N ARG A 51 -13.52 -25.05 19.13
CA ARG A 51 -14.13 -23.76 18.78
C ARG A 51 -14.01 -23.53 17.29
N PHE A 52 -15.08 -23.07 16.65
CA PHE A 52 -15.02 -22.53 15.30
C PHE A 52 -14.25 -21.21 15.32
N LYS A 53 -13.32 -21.05 14.39
CA LYS A 53 -12.44 -19.88 14.30
C LYS A 53 -12.24 -19.50 12.85
N VAL A 54 -12.17 -18.19 12.62
CA VAL A 54 -11.97 -17.59 11.29
C VAL A 54 -10.98 -16.45 11.38
N ALA A 55 -10.58 -15.92 10.24
CA ALA A 55 -9.80 -14.69 10.18
C ALA A 55 -10.34 -13.78 9.08
N TYR A 56 -10.24 -12.47 9.28
CA TYR A 56 -10.73 -11.46 8.34
C TYR A 56 -9.59 -10.54 7.89
N SER A 57 -9.46 -10.34 6.59
CA SER A 57 -8.71 -9.22 6.03
C SER A 57 -9.74 -8.14 5.67
N ILE A 58 -9.71 -7.01 6.36
CA ILE A 58 -10.69 -5.92 6.19
C ILE A 58 -9.91 -4.65 5.92
N SER A 59 -10.03 -4.04 4.75
CA SER A 59 -9.24 -2.85 4.42
C SER A 59 -9.65 -1.61 5.24
N GLY A 60 -8.72 -0.68 5.41
CA GLY A 60 -8.96 0.57 6.14
C GLY A 60 -10.04 1.42 5.49
N ILE A 61 -10.05 1.50 4.15
CA ILE A 61 -11.08 2.20 3.39
C ILE A 61 -12.47 1.57 3.56
N PHE A 62 -12.56 0.25 3.72
CA PHE A 62 -13.84 -0.41 4.00
C PHE A 62 -14.36 -0.06 5.39
N LEU A 63 -13.49 -0.07 6.41
CA LEU A 63 -13.84 0.34 7.76
C LEU A 63 -14.30 1.80 7.80
N GLU A 64 -13.61 2.69 7.07
CA GLU A 64 -13.98 4.10 6.92
C GLU A 64 -15.37 4.25 6.29
N GLN A 65 -15.66 3.50 5.21
CA GLN A 65 -17.00 3.51 4.60
C GLN A 65 -18.09 2.97 5.54
N CYS A 66 -17.79 1.95 6.35
CA CYS A 66 -18.71 1.45 7.37
C CYS A 66 -19.01 2.51 8.43
N GLU A 67 -17.99 3.24 8.92
CA GLU A 67 -18.22 4.35 9.87
C GLU A 67 -19.09 5.46 9.31
N MET A 68 -18.91 5.77 8.02
CA MET A 68 -19.64 6.80 7.30
C MET A 68 -21.10 6.42 7.04
N TRP A 69 -21.37 5.18 6.61
CA TRP A 69 -22.67 4.80 6.03
C TRP A 69 -23.33 3.57 6.66
N ARG A 70 -22.58 2.64 7.28
CA ARG A 70 -23.07 1.34 7.79
C ARG A 70 -22.47 0.97 9.14
N ARG A 71 -22.79 1.77 10.17
CA ARG A 71 -22.32 1.53 11.54
C ARG A 71 -22.83 0.21 12.13
N ASP A 72 -23.99 -0.25 11.70
CA ASP A 72 -24.55 -1.57 12.02
C ASP A 72 -23.65 -2.71 11.51
N LEU A 73 -23.08 -2.56 10.31
CA LEU A 73 -22.13 -3.52 9.77
C LEU A 73 -20.81 -3.52 10.56
N LEU A 74 -20.25 -2.34 10.87
CA LEU A 74 -19.06 -2.23 11.71
C LEU A 74 -19.28 -2.91 13.08
N GLU A 75 -20.43 -2.68 13.68
CA GLU A 75 -20.81 -3.30 14.95
C GLU A 75 -20.90 -4.83 14.86
N SER A 76 -21.42 -5.36 13.75
CA SER A 76 -21.45 -6.83 13.55
C SER A 76 -20.04 -7.45 13.49
N PHE A 77 -19.07 -6.76 12.87
CA PHE A 77 -17.66 -7.21 12.89
C PHE A 77 -17.06 -7.12 14.29
N ARG A 78 -17.33 -6.04 15.04
CA ARG A 78 -16.88 -5.91 16.45
C ARG A 78 -17.36 -7.08 17.30
N GLN A 79 -18.64 -7.43 17.22
CA GLN A 79 -19.22 -8.53 18.00
C GLN A 79 -18.57 -9.88 17.67
N ILE A 80 -18.26 -10.11 16.40
CA ILE A 80 -17.56 -11.32 15.95
C ILE A 80 -16.13 -11.34 16.49
N VAL A 81 -15.40 -10.22 16.42
CA VAL A 81 -14.04 -10.09 16.95
C VAL A 81 -14.00 -10.30 18.47
N GLU A 82 -14.91 -9.66 19.22
CA GLU A 82 -15.04 -9.78 20.69
C GLU A 82 -15.31 -11.21 21.17
N SER A 83 -15.71 -12.12 20.27
CA SER A 83 -15.87 -13.54 20.60
C SER A 83 -14.55 -14.23 21.00
N GLY A 84 -13.40 -13.65 20.66
CA GLY A 84 -12.06 -14.22 20.87
C GLY A 84 -11.77 -15.44 20.00
N CYS A 85 -12.56 -15.67 18.96
CA CYS A 85 -12.40 -16.78 18.01
C CYS A 85 -11.96 -16.30 16.61
N VAL A 86 -11.57 -15.04 16.50
CA VAL A 86 -11.31 -14.35 15.23
C VAL A 86 -9.98 -13.65 15.30
N GLU A 87 -9.22 -13.70 14.21
CA GLU A 87 -8.04 -12.86 14.03
C GLU A 87 -8.30 -11.89 12.88
N VAL A 88 -7.98 -10.60 13.09
CA VAL A 88 -7.99 -9.60 12.01
C VAL A 88 -6.58 -9.51 11.44
N LEU A 89 -6.46 -9.70 10.12
CA LEU A 89 -5.20 -9.57 9.40
C LEU A 89 -4.93 -8.10 9.10
N ASP A 90 -3.65 -7.73 9.07
CA ASP A 90 -3.21 -6.42 8.67
C ASP A 90 -2.87 -6.36 7.18
N GLN A 91 -3.01 -5.18 6.58
CA GLN A 91 -2.75 -4.90 5.18
C GLN A 91 -2.44 -3.40 5.00
N THR A 92 -2.28 -2.92 3.77
CA THR A 92 -2.21 -1.47 3.56
C THR A 92 -3.58 -0.83 3.78
N TYR A 93 -3.64 0.33 4.45
CA TYR A 93 -4.92 1.01 4.76
C TYR A 93 -5.81 1.20 3.52
N TYR A 94 -5.20 1.57 2.38
CA TYR A 94 -5.91 1.90 1.15
C TYR A 94 -6.03 0.72 0.18
N HIS A 95 -5.71 -0.51 0.60
CA HIS A 95 -5.60 -1.66 -0.30
C HIS A 95 -4.73 -1.30 -1.54
N SER A 96 -3.60 -0.64 -1.29
CA SER A 96 -2.71 -0.08 -2.29
C SER A 96 -1.57 -1.02 -2.65
N LEU A 97 -0.94 -0.77 -3.79
CA LEU A 97 0.25 -1.48 -4.24
C LEU A 97 1.56 -0.84 -3.71
N ALA A 98 1.51 -0.11 -2.58
CA ALA A 98 2.66 0.61 -2.05
C ALA A 98 3.85 -0.30 -1.71
N SER A 99 3.62 -1.59 -1.44
CA SER A 99 4.68 -2.59 -1.27
C SER A 99 5.59 -2.74 -2.50
N LEU A 100 5.14 -2.31 -3.68
CA LEU A 100 5.91 -2.29 -4.93
C LEU A 100 6.69 -0.98 -5.17
N TYR A 101 6.71 -0.05 -4.21
CA TYR A 101 7.47 1.22 -4.32
C TYR A 101 8.96 1.12 -3.98
N ALA A 102 9.48 -0.12 -3.89
CA ALA A 102 10.90 -0.37 -3.67
C ALA A 102 11.80 0.51 -4.58
N PRO A 103 12.93 1.01 -4.07
CA PRO A 103 13.51 0.72 -2.74
C PRO A 103 12.97 1.60 -1.58
N ASP A 104 12.03 2.53 -1.83
CA ASP A 104 11.46 3.37 -0.77
C ASP A 104 10.13 2.79 -0.28
N TRP A 105 10.16 2.12 0.87
CA TRP A 105 8.98 1.54 1.52
C TRP A 105 8.33 2.45 2.57
N SER A 106 8.72 3.73 2.67
CA SER A 106 8.12 4.65 3.65
C SER A 106 6.60 4.73 3.53
N GLU A 107 6.08 4.86 2.31
CA GLU A 107 4.63 4.89 2.07
C GLU A 107 3.94 3.56 2.40
N PHE A 108 4.60 2.43 2.11
CA PHE A 108 4.07 1.12 2.45
C PHE A 108 3.95 0.97 3.97
N ILE A 109 5.02 1.26 4.71
CA ILE A 109 5.06 1.15 6.18
C ILE A 109 4.05 2.11 6.82
N GLU A 110 4.00 3.38 6.38
CA GLU A 110 3.03 4.35 6.89
C GLU A 110 1.58 3.87 6.71
N GLN A 111 1.22 3.33 5.55
CA GLN A 111 -0.14 2.80 5.33
C GLN A 111 -0.44 1.56 6.16
N VAL A 112 0.54 0.71 6.43
CA VAL A 112 0.39 -0.45 7.31
C VAL A 112 0.19 0.01 8.77
N GLU A 113 0.95 0.98 9.23
CA GLU A 113 0.78 1.55 10.58
C GLU A 113 -0.58 2.22 10.75
N MET A 114 -1.06 2.97 9.73
CA MET A 114 -2.40 3.54 9.72
C MET A 114 -3.47 2.46 9.86
N HIS A 115 -3.33 1.36 9.10
CA HIS A 115 -4.29 0.26 9.15
C HIS A 115 -4.31 -0.40 10.52
N ARG A 116 -3.14 -0.73 11.07
CA ARG A 116 -2.97 -1.28 12.42
C ARG A 116 -3.66 -0.42 13.49
N GLN A 117 -3.47 0.90 13.43
CA GLN A 117 -4.10 1.85 14.35
C GLN A 117 -5.63 1.87 14.22
N THR A 118 -6.15 1.79 12.99
CA THR A 118 -7.59 1.75 12.74
C THR A 118 -8.22 0.43 13.19
N VAL A 119 -7.59 -0.71 12.91
CA VAL A 119 -8.07 -2.01 13.41
C VAL A 119 -8.08 -2.03 14.94
N ARG A 120 -7.04 -1.53 15.59
CA ARG A 120 -6.99 -1.43 17.04
C ARG A 120 -8.08 -0.51 17.61
N SER A 121 -8.27 0.66 17.01
CA SER A 121 -9.23 1.64 17.52
C SER A 121 -10.67 1.22 17.28
N LEU A 122 -10.97 0.60 16.13
CA LEU A 122 -12.31 0.23 15.75
C LEU A 122 -12.68 -1.19 16.17
N LEU A 123 -11.78 -2.17 16.13
CA LEU A 123 -12.09 -3.57 16.39
C LEU A 123 -11.45 -4.10 17.68
N GLY A 124 -10.58 -3.34 18.33
CA GLY A 124 -9.95 -3.71 19.61
C GLY A 124 -8.84 -4.75 19.50
N GLU A 125 -8.45 -5.13 18.28
CA GLU A 125 -7.41 -6.12 18.00
C GLU A 125 -6.11 -5.47 17.54
N GLU A 126 -4.98 -6.10 17.85
CA GLU A 126 -3.66 -5.71 17.34
C GLU A 126 -3.19 -6.84 16.39
N PRO A 127 -3.28 -6.63 15.06
CA PRO A 127 -2.94 -7.67 14.09
C PRO A 127 -1.51 -8.20 14.23
N LYS A 128 -1.36 -9.52 14.07
CA LYS A 128 -0.05 -10.22 14.09
C LYS A 128 0.28 -10.95 12.80
N THR A 129 -0.76 -11.20 12.00
CA THR A 129 -0.64 -11.80 10.67
C THR A 129 -0.88 -10.72 9.63
N PHE A 130 -0.01 -10.68 8.63
CA PHE A 130 -0.09 -9.78 7.50
C PHE A 130 -0.67 -10.49 6.28
N GLU A 131 -1.54 -9.82 5.56
CA GLU A 131 -1.90 -10.16 4.19
C GLU A 131 -1.65 -8.91 3.36
N ASN A 132 -0.54 -8.91 2.61
CA ASN A 132 -0.25 -7.78 1.75
C ASN A 132 -1.31 -7.73 0.66
N THR A 133 -1.73 -6.52 0.26
CA THR A 133 -2.68 -6.26 -0.82
C THR A 133 -2.55 -7.30 -1.93
N GLU A 134 -3.63 -8.03 -2.20
CA GLU A 134 -3.74 -9.01 -3.28
C GLU A 134 -2.78 -10.21 -3.12
N CYS A 135 -2.47 -10.57 -1.88
CA CYS A 135 -1.48 -11.58 -1.51
C CYS A 135 -0.11 -11.36 -2.18
N ILE A 136 0.24 -10.12 -2.55
CA ILE A 136 1.49 -9.80 -3.24
C ILE A 136 2.68 -10.15 -2.35
N TYR A 137 3.60 -10.95 -2.86
CA TYR A 137 4.69 -11.49 -2.06
C TYR A 137 6.01 -11.59 -2.82
N ASN A 138 7.07 -11.19 -2.12
CA ASN A 138 8.45 -11.59 -2.37
C ASN A 138 9.22 -11.55 -1.04
N ASN A 139 10.46 -12.04 -1.03
CA ASN A 139 11.29 -12.14 0.18
C ASN A 139 11.54 -10.76 0.84
N GLU A 140 11.62 -9.68 0.05
CA GLU A 140 11.89 -8.33 0.53
C GLU A 140 10.67 -7.73 1.25
N ILE A 141 9.47 -7.93 0.70
CA ILE A 141 8.20 -7.55 1.36
C ILE A 141 8.07 -8.32 2.68
N ALA A 142 8.29 -9.65 2.65
CA ALA A 142 8.21 -10.48 3.85
C ALA A 142 9.20 -10.02 4.93
N LYS A 143 10.42 -9.65 4.52
CA LYS A 143 11.44 -9.12 5.43
C LYS A 143 11.03 -7.79 6.07
N THR A 144 10.46 -6.88 5.26
CA THR A 144 9.98 -5.58 5.75
C THR A 144 8.85 -5.76 6.76
N VAL A 145 7.89 -6.64 6.44
CA VAL A 145 6.75 -6.98 7.30
C VAL A 145 7.23 -7.59 8.62
N GLU A 146 8.25 -8.45 8.61
CA GLU A 146 8.90 -8.92 9.83
C GLU A 146 9.48 -7.77 10.67
N GLU A 147 10.22 -6.85 10.04
CA GLU A 147 10.93 -5.75 10.72
C GLU A 147 9.97 -4.77 11.41
N ILE A 148 8.74 -4.63 10.91
CA ILE A 148 7.69 -3.80 11.51
C ILE A 148 6.77 -4.58 12.48
N GLY A 149 7.13 -5.83 12.81
CA GLY A 149 6.64 -6.55 13.98
C GLY A 149 5.64 -7.69 13.74
N TYR A 150 5.38 -8.08 12.49
CA TYR A 150 4.45 -9.19 12.21
C TYR A 150 5.12 -10.56 12.33
N GLU A 151 4.34 -11.55 12.78
CA GLU A 151 4.82 -12.91 13.05
C GLU A 151 4.52 -13.87 11.88
N ALA A 152 3.49 -13.57 11.09
CA ALA A 152 3.05 -14.38 9.96
C ALA A 152 2.65 -13.52 8.74
N ILE A 153 2.75 -14.10 7.55
CA ILE A 153 2.24 -13.55 6.30
C ILE A 153 1.50 -14.62 5.50
N VAL A 154 0.36 -14.25 4.90
CA VAL A 154 -0.41 -15.11 3.99
C VAL A 154 -0.07 -14.74 2.54
N THR A 155 0.15 -15.74 1.68
CA THR A 155 0.34 -15.54 0.23
C THR A 155 -0.11 -16.76 -0.57
N GLU A 156 -0.01 -16.71 -1.90
CA GLU A 156 -0.50 -17.73 -2.81
C GLU A 156 0.41 -18.99 -2.86
N GLY A 157 -0.22 -20.16 -2.75
CA GLY A 157 0.44 -21.46 -2.82
C GLY A 157 0.65 -21.92 -4.25
N LEU A 158 1.67 -21.38 -4.91
CA LEU A 158 2.00 -21.69 -6.31
C LEU A 158 2.96 -22.87 -6.45
N THR A 159 2.65 -23.77 -7.39
CA THR A 159 3.52 -24.92 -7.73
C THR A 159 4.92 -24.47 -8.16
N GLN A 160 5.05 -23.33 -8.85
CA GLN A 160 6.36 -22.80 -9.27
C GLN A 160 7.25 -22.38 -8.09
N VAL A 161 6.65 -22.00 -6.96
CA VAL A 161 7.37 -21.60 -5.74
C VAL A 161 7.59 -22.81 -4.82
N LEU A 162 6.57 -23.65 -4.68
CA LEU A 162 6.60 -24.80 -3.78
C LEU A 162 7.29 -26.02 -4.37
N GLY A 163 7.37 -26.14 -5.70
CA GLY A 163 7.91 -27.30 -6.39
C GLY A 163 7.11 -28.55 -6.04
N TRP A 164 7.77 -29.54 -5.43
CA TRP A 164 7.15 -30.79 -4.96
C TRP A 164 6.46 -30.66 -3.60
N ARG A 165 6.63 -29.52 -2.91
CA ARG A 165 6.10 -29.27 -1.58
C ARG A 165 4.61 -28.89 -1.65
N SER A 166 3.89 -29.06 -0.55
CA SER A 166 2.44 -28.79 -0.48
C SER A 166 2.16 -27.45 0.20
N PRO A 167 1.16 -26.66 -0.23
CA PRO A 167 0.79 -25.42 0.44
C PRO A 167 0.27 -25.64 1.88
N ASN A 168 -0.02 -26.89 2.26
CA ASN A 168 -0.67 -27.22 3.54
C ASN A 168 0.30 -27.29 4.74
N TYR A 169 1.43 -26.61 4.68
CA TYR A 169 2.46 -26.61 5.73
C TYR A 169 2.85 -25.17 6.06
N VAL A 170 3.31 -24.97 7.29
CA VAL A 170 3.89 -23.69 7.69
C VAL A 170 5.29 -23.58 7.09
N TYR A 171 5.59 -22.45 6.47
CA TYR A 171 6.90 -22.13 5.91
C TYR A 171 7.54 -20.96 6.66
N ARG A 172 8.79 -20.64 6.32
CA ARG A 172 9.42 -19.34 6.63
C ARG A 172 9.87 -18.66 5.36
N ALA A 173 9.90 -17.34 5.34
CA ALA A 173 10.44 -16.59 4.19
C ALA A 173 11.97 -16.66 4.16
N LYS A 174 12.56 -16.72 2.96
CA LYS A 174 14.02 -16.68 2.81
C LYS A 174 14.61 -15.38 3.33
N GLY A 175 15.63 -15.50 4.19
CA GLY A 175 16.30 -14.34 4.80
C GLY A 175 15.51 -13.65 5.92
N SER A 176 14.40 -14.25 6.37
CA SER A 176 13.52 -13.71 7.41
C SER A 176 13.06 -14.82 8.37
N SER A 177 12.62 -14.45 9.57
CA SER A 177 12.02 -15.39 10.52
C SER A 177 10.50 -15.48 10.44
N ILE A 178 9.86 -14.57 9.69
CA ILE A 178 8.40 -14.52 9.53
C ILE A 178 7.88 -15.84 8.96
N ARG A 179 6.73 -16.28 9.48
CA ARG A 179 6.06 -17.51 9.07
C ARG A 179 5.22 -17.24 7.84
N VAL A 180 5.24 -18.15 6.88
CA VAL A 180 4.47 -18.02 5.63
C VAL A 180 3.40 -19.10 5.59
N LEU A 181 2.15 -18.68 5.46
CA LEU A 181 1.00 -19.54 5.20
C LEU A 181 0.64 -19.45 3.72
N MET A 182 0.68 -20.58 3.04
CA MET A 182 0.41 -20.66 1.60
C MET A 182 -1.06 -21.01 1.39
N ARG A 183 -1.79 -20.15 0.68
CA ARG A 183 -3.17 -20.40 0.27
C ARG A 183 -3.23 -21.70 -0.54
N ASN A 184 -4.18 -22.56 -0.21
CA ASN A 184 -4.49 -23.71 -1.05
C ASN A 184 -5.44 -23.26 -2.16
N HIS A 185 -4.89 -22.79 -3.29
CA HIS A 185 -5.70 -22.22 -4.36
C HIS A 185 -6.79 -23.17 -4.86
N ARG A 186 -6.52 -24.48 -4.98
CA ARG A 186 -7.51 -25.45 -5.48
C ARG A 186 -8.75 -25.50 -4.59
N LEU A 187 -8.55 -25.77 -3.30
CA LEU A 187 -9.66 -25.88 -2.35
C LEU A 187 -10.36 -24.53 -2.13
N SER A 188 -9.63 -23.42 -2.27
CA SER A 188 -10.21 -22.08 -2.15
C SER A 188 -11.04 -21.71 -3.39
N ASP A 189 -10.53 -21.97 -4.60
CA ASP A 189 -11.19 -21.67 -5.87
C ASP A 189 -12.40 -22.59 -6.12
N ASP A 190 -12.40 -23.81 -5.55
CA ASP A 190 -13.56 -24.70 -5.58
C ASP A 190 -14.79 -24.05 -4.90
N VAL A 191 -14.56 -23.24 -3.85
CA VAL A 191 -15.61 -22.45 -3.19
C VAL A 191 -15.81 -21.09 -3.87
N GLY A 192 -14.74 -20.38 -4.22
CA GLY A 192 -14.81 -19.01 -4.74
C GLY A 192 -15.22 -18.88 -6.21
N PHE A 193 -14.95 -19.89 -7.04
CA PHE A 193 -15.16 -19.82 -8.50
C PHE A 193 -15.99 -20.97 -9.08
N ARG A 194 -15.99 -22.17 -8.46
CA ARG A 194 -16.66 -23.35 -9.02
C ARG A 194 -17.97 -23.74 -8.32
N PHE A 195 -18.36 -23.05 -7.26
CA PHE A 195 -19.48 -23.45 -6.40
C PHE A 195 -20.79 -23.69 -7.17
N THR A 196 -21.09 -22.83 -8.15
CA THR A 196 -22.29 -22.93 -9.01
C THR A 196 -22.03 -23.53 -10.39
N SER A 197 -20.82 -24.03 -10.65
CA SER A 197 -20.44 -24.56 -11.96
C SER A 197 -21.02 -25.95 -12.20
N THR A 198 -22.17 -26.04 -12.87
CA THR A 198 -22.85 -27.33 -13.17
C THR A 198 -22.07 -28.24 -14.11
N GLU A 199 -21.11 -27.69 -14.86
CA GLU A 199 -20.24 -28.45 -15.76
C GLU A 199 -19.03 -29.06 -15.04
N TRP A 200 -18.75 -28.65 -13.80
CA TRP A 200 -17.69 -29.25 -12.99
C TRP A 200 -18.13 -30.63 -12.48
N ASP A 201 -17.29 -31.64 -12.70
CA ASP A 201 -17.57 -33.04 -12.37
C ASP A 201 -17.77 -33.32 -10.87
N GLN A 202 -17.41 -32.38 -10.00
CA GLN A 202 -17.67 -32.47 -8.55
C GLN A 202 -18.90 -31.68 -8.10
N TRP A 203 -19.61 -30.97 -8.98
CA TRP A 203 -20.84 -30.26 -8.64
C TRP A 203 -22.00 -31.23 -8.28
N PRO A 204 -22.87 -30.89 -7.31
CA PRO A 204 -22.83 -29.71 -6.44
C PRO A 204 -21.79 -29.85 -5.32
N LEU A 205 -21.19 -28.73 -4.91
CA LEU A 205 -20.29 -28.70 -3.75
C LEU A 205 -21.09 -28.57 -2.45
N THR A 206 -21.13 -29.63 -1.65
CA THR A 206 -21.81 -29.66 -0.35
C THR A 206 -20.82 -29.58 0.81
N ALA A 207 -21.29 -29.11 1.98
CA ALA A 207 -20.45 -28.98 3.17
C ALA A 207 -19.83 -30.32 3.62
N ASP A 208 -20.58 -31.43 3.54
CA ASP A 208 -20.09 -32.76 3.93
C ASP A 208 -19.03 -33.28 2.95
N LYS A 209 -19.21 -33.01 1.64
CA LYS A 209 -18.26 -33.35 0.59
C LYS A 209 -16.96 -32.57 0.78
N TYR A 210 -17.06 -31.27 1.00
CA TYR A 210 -15.90 -30.41 1.22
C TYR A 210 -15.16 -30.78 2.51
N ALA A 211 -15.86 -30.98 3.63
CA ALA A 211 -15.25 -31.43 4.88
C ALA A 211 -14.51 -32.78 4.73
N ARG A 212 -15.04 -33.71 3.93
CA ARG A 212 -14.37 -34.98 3.60
C ARG A 212 -13.06 -34.75 2.85
N TRP A 213 -13.05 -33.82 1.90
CA TRP A 213 -11.84 -33.46 1.17
C TRP A 213 -10.80 -32.83 2.09
N LEU A 214 -11.21 -31.90 2.95
CA LEU A 214 -10.33 -31.29 3.96
C LEU A 214 -9.72 -32.38 4.85
N ALA A 215 -10.53 -33.31 5.36
CA ALA A 215 -10.06 -34.38 6.24
C ALA A 215 -9.11 -35.37 5.55
N SER A 216 -9.25 -35.52 4.24
CA SER A 216 -8.39 -36.39 3.42
C SER A 216 -7.13 -35.69 2.91
N THR A 217 -7.02 -34.37 3.11
CA THR A 217 -5.92 -33.55 2.60
C THR A 217 -4.76 -33.58 3.59
N PRO A 218 -3.57 -34.10 3.20
CA PRO A 218 -2.41 -34.13 4.09
C PRO A 218 -1.83 -32.73 4.33
N GLY A 219 -1.38 -32.49 5.56
CA GLY A 219 -0.74 -31.23 5.94
C GLY A 219 -0.78 -30.96 7.44
N GLN A 220 -0.21 -29.82 7.83
CA GLN A 220 -0.33 -29.23 9.16
C GLN A 220 -1.50 -28.24 9.24
N VAL A 221 -1.72 -27.49 8.16
CA VAL A 221 -2.70 -26.39 8.08
C VAL A 221 -3.22 -26.33 6.65
N ILE A 222 -4.51 -26.09 6.46
CA ILE A 222 -5.09 -25.85 5.13
C ILE A 222 -5.58 -24.41 5.13
N THR A 223 -4.87 -23.52 4.42
CA THR A 223 -5.26 -22.11 4.32
C THR A 223 -6.27 -21.94 3.20
N ILE A 224 -7.55 -21.85 3.57
CA ILE A 224 -8.64 -21.48 2.67
C ILE A 224 -8.82 -19.97 2.76
N PHE A 225 -8.59 -19.27 1.66
CA PHE A 225 -8.61 -17.81 1.61
C PHE A 225 -9.34 -17.37 0.34
N LEU A 226 -10.36 -16.53 0.46
CA LEU A 226 -11.30 -16.19 -0.60
C LEU A 226 -11.93 -14.84 -0.33
N ASP A 227 -12.39 -14.15 -1.38
CA ASP A 227 -13.15 -12.91 -1.26
C ASP A 227 -14.38 -13.12 -0.40
N TYR A 228 -14.60 -12.23 0.58
CA TYR A 228 -15.71 -12.41 1.51
C TYR A 228 -17.07 -12.32 0.80
N GLU A 229 -17.10 -11.55 -0.28
CA GLU A 229 -18.18 -11.36 -1.24
C GLU A 229 -18.66 -12.67 -1.87
N THR A 230 -17.88 -13.75 -1.79
CA THR A 230 -18.32 -15.12 -2.14
C THR A 230 -19.64 -15.48 -1.46
N PHE A 231 -19.83 -15.08 -0.20
CA PHE A 231 -20.99 -15.45 0.61
C PHE A 231 -22.15 -14.46 0.50
N GLY A 232 -22.72 -14.30 -0.69
CA GLY A 232 -23.97 -13.55 -0.89
C GLY A 232 -23.94 -12.53 -2.03
N GLU A 233 -22.76 -12.12 -2.49
CA GLU A 233 -22.61 -11.14 -3.58
C GLU A 233 -22.16 -11.82 -4.89
N HIS A 234 -21.04 -12.54 -4.90
CA HIS A 234 -20.60 -13.33 -6.07
C HIS A 234 -21.58 -14.49 -6.32
N TYR A 235 -22.04 -15.13 -5.25
CA TYR A 235 -23.10 -16.12 -5.28
C TYR A 235 -24.26 -15.67 -4.40
N TRP A 236 -25.43 -15.52 -5.00
CA TRP A 236 -26.61 -15.09 -4.24
C TRP A 236 -27.10 -16.21 -3.33
N ARG A 237 -27.91 -15.85 -2.33
CA ARG A 237 -28.45 -16.78 -1.33
C ARG A 237 -29.07 -18.04 -1.94
N GLU A 238 -29.75 -17.90 -3.07
CA GLU A 238 -30.45 -18.99 -3.77
C GLU A 238 -29.51 -20.08 -4.32
N SER A 239 -28.22 -19.78 -4.47
CA SER A 239 -27.20 -20.78 -4.82
C SER A 239 -26.95 -21.81 -3.71
N GLY A 240 -27.36 -21.50 -2.47
CA GLY A 240 -27.05 -22.31 -1.29
C GLY A 240 -25.68 -22.00 -0.65
N ILE A 241 -24.96 -20.97 -1.10
CA ILE A 241 -23.63 -20.63 -0.55
C ILE A 241 -23.66 -20.26 0.94
N LEU A 242 -24.73 -19.58 1.39
CA LEU A 242 -24.91 -19.25 2.81
C LEU A 242 -25.25 -20.50 3.64
N ASP A 243 -26.04 -21.42 3.08
CA ASP A 243 -26.29 -22.72 3.73
C ASP A 243 -25.01 -23.55 3.80
N PHE A 244 -24.17 -23.54 2.76
CA PHE A 244 -22.86 -24.17 2.78
C PHE A 244 -21.99 -23.60 3.92
N LEU A 245 -21.90 -22.27 4.06
CA LEU A 245 -21.16 -21.62 5.15
C LEU A 245 -21.69 -22.04 6.53
N LYS A 246 -23.02 -22.11 6.68
CA LYS A 246 -23.67 -22.53 7.93
C LYS A 246 -23.38 -23.98 8.31
N TRP A 247 -23.41 -24.89 7.35
CA TRP A 247 -23.21 -26.33 7.62
C TRP A 247 -21.73 -26.73 7.69
N LEU A 248 -20.81 -25.97 7.08
CA LEU A 248 -19.40 -26.34 7.00
C LEU A 248 -18.73 -26.57 8.37
N PRO A 249 -18.88 -25.71 9.39
CA PRO A 249 -18.28 -25.93 10.70
C PRO A 249 -18.72 -27.26 11.34
N LEU A 250 -20.02 -27.57 11.24
CA LEU A 250 -20.62 -28.81 11.74
C LEU A 250 -20.07 -30.05 11.04
N GLU A 251 -19.91 -29.99 9.71
CA GLU A 251 -19.39 -31.11 8.93
C GLU A 251 -17.89 -31.35 9.19
N VAL A 252 -17.11 -30.27 9.38
CA VAL A 252 -15.69 -30.35 9.74
C VAL A 252 -15.49 -30.98 11.13
N GLU A 253 -16.35 -30.65 12.11
CA GLU A 253 -16.27 -31.18 13.47
C GLU A 253 -16.37 -32.71 13.55
N LYS A 254 -16.99 -33.36 12.56
CA LYS A 254 -17.12 -34.83 12.49
C LYS A 254 -15.78 -35.54 12.31
N TYR A 255 -14.77 -34.86 11.79
CA TYR A 255 -13.46 -35.44 11.50
C TYR A 255 -12.50 -35.17 12.66
N SER A 256 -11.98 -36.22 13.27
CA SER A 256 -11.17 -36.10 14.48
C SER A 256 -9.79 -35.47 14.24
N ASN A 257 -9.33 -35.49 13.00
CA ASN A 257 -8.06 -34.93 12.54
C ASN A 257 -8.15 -33.47 12.05
N LEU A 258 -9.33 -32.85 12.10
CA LEU A 258 -9.51 -31.44 11.75
C LEU A 258 -9.80 -30.59 13.00
N ALA A 259 -9.30 -29.37 12.97
CA ALA A 259 -9.61 -28.33 13.94
C ALA A 259 -9.47 -26.95 13.29
N TRP A 260 -10.34 -26.02 13.70
CA TRP A 260 -10.23 -24.62 13.32
C TRP A 260 -9.14 -23.92 14.13
N CYS A 261 -8.42 -23.02 13.50
CA CYS A 261 -7.41 -22.19 14.13
C CYS A 261 -7.31 -20.85 13.40
N THR A 262 -6.91 -19.81 14.12
CA THR A 262 -6.51 -18.57 13.47
C THR A 262 -5.10 -18.70 12.86
N PRO A 263 -4.72 -17.86 11.88
CA PRO A 263 -3.38 -17.85 11.32
C PRO A 263 -2.25 -17.85 12.36
N ILE A 264 -2.34 -17.00 13.39
CA ILE A 264 -1.31 -16.91 14.43
C ILE A 264 -1.22 -18.20 15.27
N GLU A 265 -2.35 -18.85 15.53
CA GLU A 265 -2.38 -20.14 16.21
C GLU A 265 -1.74 -21.24 15.35
N ALA A 266 -1.99 -21.24 14.04
CA ALA A 266 -1.41 -22.20 13.12
C ALA A 266 0.11 -22.11 13.12
N VAL A 267 0.67 -20.91 12.95
CA VAL A 267 2.13 -20.73 12.89
C VAL A 267 2.83 -20.89 14.24
N SER A 268 2.10 -20.73 15.35
CA SER A 268 2.62 -20.97 16.70
C SER A 268 2.69 -22.47 17.05
N ARG A 269 1.77 -23.28 16.52
CA ARG A 269 1.70 -24.73 16.78
C ARG A 269 2.72 -25.53 15.99
N HIS A 270 3.18 -25.01 14.86
CA HIS A 270 4.02 -25.75 13.93
C HIS A 270 5.34 -25.04 13.68
N ARG A 271 6.43 -25.81 13.70
CA ARG A 271 7.71 -25.33 13.17
C ARG A 271 7.62 -25.26 11.65
N PRO A 272 8.28 -24.28 11.01
CA PRO A 272 8.39 -24.24 9.56
C PRO A 272 8.92 -25.56 9.03
N MET A 273 8.23 -26.12 8.05
CA MET A 273 8.68 -27.32 7.35
C MET A 273 9.91 -27.01 6.50
N ASP A 274 9.91 -25.84 5.85
CA ASP A 274 10.96 -25.41 4.94
C ASP A 274 10.89 -23.90 4.71
N GLU A 275 11.74 -23.41 3.82
CA GLU A 275 11.84 -22.01 3.42
C GLU A 275 11.23 -21.74 2.05
N VAL A 276 10.48 -20.65 1.90
CA VAL A 276 9.94 -20.17 0.64
C VAL A 276 10.85 -19.06 0.11
N ASP A 277 11.28 -19.20 -1.14
CA ASP A 277 12.17 -18.27 -1.83
C ASP A 277 11.48 -17.67 -3.06
N VAL A 278 11.12 -16.40 -2.97
CA VAL A 278 10.55 -15.62 -4.06
C VAL A 278 11.38 -14.34 -4.21
N PRO A 279 12.31 -14.26 -5.19
CA PRO A 279 13.07 -13.04 -5.42
C PRO A 279 12.17 -11.92 -5.96
N PRO A 280 12.54 -10.63 -5.80
CA PRO A 280 11.73 -9.50 -6.27
C PRO A 280 11.34 -9.57 -7.75
N SER A 281 12.21 -10.11 -8.61
CA SER A 281 11.96 -10.28 -10.04
C SER A 281 10.87 -11.32 -10.37
N ALA A 282 10.46 -12.14 -9.40
CA ALA A 282 9.44 -13.16 -9.53
C ALA A 282 8.30 -12.93 -8.52
N THR A 283 8.03 -11.67 -8.18
CA THR A 283 6.96 -11.29 -7.24
C THR A 283 5.64 -11.93 -7.67
N ILE A 284 5.01 -12.64 -6.74
CA ILE A 284 3.77 -13.39 -6.97
C ILE A 284 2.56 -12.65 -6.41
N SER A 285 1.37 -13.03 -6.85
CA SER A 285 0.07 -12.62 -6.32
C SER A 285 -0.93 -13.77 -6.47
N TRP A 286 -2.10 -13.65 -5.86
CA TRP A 286 -3.20 -14.59 -6.06
C TRP A 286 -4.05 -14.31 -7.32
N ALA A 287 -3.89 -13.15 -7.94
CA ALA A 287 -4.74 -12.72 -9.05
C ALA A 287 -4.34 -13.34 -10.39
N ASP A 288 -5.36 -13.56 -11.24
CA ASP A 288 -5.26 -14.06 -12.62
C ASP A 288 -4.48 -15.35 -12.81
N GLU A 289 -4.58 -15.96 -13.99
CA GLU A 289 -3.89 -17.23 -14.29
C GLU A 289 -2.37 -17.14 -14.13
N GLU A 290 -1.78 -15.97 -14.39
CA GLU A 290 -0.33 -15.73 -14.27
C GLU A 290 0.16 -15.70 -12.81
N ARG A 291 -0.72 -15.39 -11.84
CA ARG A 291 -0.42 -15.36 -10.40
C ARG A 291 0.78 -14.47 -10.05
N ASP A 292 0.82 -13.31 -10.68
CA ASP A 292 1.85 -12.27 -10.54
C ASP A 292 1.21 -10.87 -10.52
N VAL A 293 2.03 -9.81 -10.55
CA VAL A 293 1.54 -8.42 -10.50
C VAL A 293 0.94 -7.91 -11.82
N SER A 294 0.86 -8.74 -12.87
CA SER A 294 0.38 -8.32 -14.20
C SER A 294 -1.10 -7.94 -14.22
N ALA A 295 -1.89 -8.35 -13.22
CA ALA A 295 -3.27 -7.90 -13.06
C ALA A 295 -3.36 -6.36 -12.90
N TRP A 296 -2.35 -5.73 -12.31
CA TRP A 296 -2.28 -4.27 -12.10
C TRP A 296 -1.16 -3.57 -12.87
N LEU A 297 -0.17 -4.30 -13.38
CA LEU A 297 1.01 -3.75 -14.06
C LEU A 297 1.33 -4.45 -15.40
N GLY A 298 0.36 -5.14 -15.99
CA GLY A 298 0.52 -5.93 -17.21
C GLY A 298 0.61 -5.11 -18.49
N ASN A 299 0.12 -3.87 -18.50
CA ASN A 299 0.12 -3.02 -19.70
C ASN A 299 0.62 -1.58 -19.44
N GLU A 300 0.78 -0.79 -20.51
CA GLU A 300 1.35 0.56 -20.42
C GLU A 300 0.42 1.58 -19.74
N LEU A 301 -0.90 1.45 -19.86
CA LEU A 301 -1.85 2.36 -19.18
C LEU A 301 -1.68 2.24 -17.66
N GLN A 302 -1.63 0.99 -17.19
CA GLN A 302 -1.40 0.61 -15.81
C GLN A 302 -0.05 1.12 -15.28
N LYS A 303 1.05 0.82 -15.99
CA LYS A 303 2.40 1.24 -15.58
C LYS A 303 2.56 2.76 -15.54
N VAL A 304 1.99 3.48 -16.51
CA VAL A 304 2.01 4.95 -16.53
C VAL A 304 1.24 5.49 -15.32
N SER A 305 0.01 5.02 -15.09
CA SER A 305 -0.81 5.43 -13.94
C SER A 305 -0.11 5.19 -12.60
N PHE A 306 0.48 4.00 -12.41
CA PHE A 306 1.23 3.65 -11.21
C PHE A 306 2.42 4.58 -10.97
N ASN A 307 3.26 4.81 -12.00
CA ASN A 307 4.45 5.64 -11.87
C ASN A 307 4.09 7.12 -11.65
N VAL A 308 3.13 7.65 -12.41
CA VAL A 308 2.69 9.05 -12.25
C VAL A 308 2.12 9.27 -10.87
N LEU A 309 1.28 8.36 -10.36
CA LEU A 309 0.73 8.50 -9.01
C LEU A 309 1.81 8.45 -7.93
N ARG A 310 2.79 7.54 -8.03
CA ARG A 310 3.95 7.49 -7.12
C ARG A 310 4.71 8.83 -7.08
N ASP A 311 4.95 9.41 -8.25
CA ASP A 311 5.68 10.68 -8.38
C ASP A 311 4.87 11.87 -7.82
N VAL A 312 3.54 11.85 -8.02
CA VAL A 312 2.62 12.81 -7.41
C VAL A 312 2.58 12.65 -5.89
N GLY A 313 2.55 11.42 -5.38
CA GLY A 313 2.61 11.11 -3.95
C GLY A 313 3.82 11.73 -3.27
N SER A 314 4.99 11.66 -3.91
CA SER A 314 6.21 12.33 -3.42
C SER A 314 6.03 13.85 -3.32
N SER A 315 5.36 14.47 -4.29
CA SER A 315 5.07 15.91 -4.26
C SER A 315 4.04 16.29 -3.20
N VAL A 316 3.02 15.47 -3.02
CA VAL A 316 1.97 15.64 -2.02
C VAL A 316 2.51 15.48 -0.60
N LYS A 317 3.38 14.49 -0.35
CA LYS A 317 4.09 14.36 0.93
C LYS A 317 4.90 15.61 1.26
N ARG A 318 5.64 16.14 0.27
CA ARG A 318 6.34 17.43 0.43
C ARG A 318 5.39 18.60 0.67
N LEU A 319 4.13 18.55 0.24
CA LEU A 319 3.15 19.58 0.57
C LEU A 319 2.68 19.48 2.03
N GLY A 320 2.74 18.29 2.66
CA GLY A 320 2.40 18.11 4.07
C GLY A 320 0.97 18.55 4.42
N ASP A 321 0.07 18.55 3.43
CA ASP A 321 -1.34 18.92 3.59
C ASP A 321 -2.16 17.62 3.66
N GLY A 322 -2.75 17.35 4.82
CA GLY A 322 -3.48 16.10 5.08
C GLY A 322 -4.63 15.84 4.11
N THR A 323 -5.27 16.89 3.57
CA THR A 323 -6.33 16.75 2.58
C THR A 323 -5.77 16.23 1.25
N PHE A 324 -4.67 16.83 0.77
CA PHE A 324 -4.01 16.36 -0.46
C PHE A 324 -3.45 14.95 -0.29
N LEU A 325 -2.87 14.66 0.87
CA LEU A 325 -2.33 13.33 1.17
C LEU A 325 -3.44 12.28 1.17
N ARG A 326 -4.58 12.56 1.81
CA ARG A 326 -5.75 11.67 1.79
C ARG A 326 -6.28 11.44 0.39
N LEU A 327 -6.42 12.48 -0.43
CA LEU A 327 -6.85 12.34 -1.84
C LEU A 327 -5.87 11.47 -2.63
N CYS A 328 -4.57 11.73 -2.49
CA CYS A 328 -3.54 10.99 -3.19
C CYS A 328 -3.55 9.51 -2.79
N ARG A 329 -3.69 9.19 -1.50
CA ARG A 329 -3.74 7.83 -0.99
C ARG A 329 -4.99 7.07 -1.42
N HIS A 330 -6.16 7.72 -1.49
CA HIS A 330 -7.35 7.10 -2.07
C HIS A 330 -7.18 6.76 -3.55
N LEU A 331 -6.42 7.55 -4.32
CA LEU A 331 -6.09 7.20 -5.71
C LEU A 331 -5.11 6.02 -5.81
N GLN A 332 -4.45 5.61 -4.71
CA GLN A 332 -3.52 4.48 -4.70
C GLN A 332 -4.21 3.11 -4.55
N THR A 333 -5.52 3.07 -4.30
CA THR A 333 -6.29 1.82 -4.24
C THR A 333 -6.05 0.97 -5.50
N SER A 334 -5.73 -0.31 -5.32
CA SER A 334 -5.33 -1.22 -6.42
C SER A 334 -6.38 -1.32 -7.52
N ASP A 335 -7.67 -1.25 -7.17
CA ASP A 335 -8.82 -1.31 -8.07
C ASP A 335 -8.72 -0.35 -9.27
N HIS A 336 -8.18 0.86 -9.06
CA HIS A 336 -8.03 1.81 -10.16
C HIS A 336 -7.15 1.28 -11.27
N LEU A 337 -6.05 0.58 -10.93
CA LEU A 337 -5.19 -0.07 -11.90
C LEU A 337 -5.81 -1.36 -12.44
N TYR A 338 -6.57 -2.08 -11.61
CA TYR A 338 -7.30 -3.28 -12.01
C TYR A 338 -8.32 -2.99 -13.12
N TYR A 339 -9.03 -1.85 -13.03
CA TYR A 339 -9.96 -1.38 -14.08
C TYR A 339 -9.28 -1.01 -15.40
N MET A 340 -7.95 -0.83 -15.41
CA MET A 340 -7.17 -0.54 -16.62
C MET A 340 -6.58 -1.80 -17.27
N SER A 341 -6.93 -3.00 -16.79
CA SER A 341 -6.47 -4.25 -17.38
C SER A 341 -7.02 -4.43 -18.80
N MET A 342 -6.15 -4.83 -19.72
CA MET A 342 -6.52 -5.18 -21.10
C MET A 342 -6.49 -6.69 -21.35
N LYS A 343 -6.47 -7.51 -20.28
CA LYS A 343 -6.46 -8.96 -20.40
C LYS A 343 -7.74 -9.47 -21.06
N GLY A 344 -7.61 -10.52 -21.86
CA GLY A 344 -8.73 -11.24 -22.47
C GLY A 344 -9.07 -12.54 -21.71
N GLY A 345 -9.92 -13.38 -22.28
CA GLY A 345 -10.25 -14.69 -21.72
C GLY A 345 -11.00 -14.61 -20.37
N GLY A 346 -10.79 -15.61 -19.50
CA GLY A 346 -11.44 -15.69 -18.20
C GLY A 346 -11.14 -14.50 -17.30
N SER A 347 -9.87 -14.13 -17.16
CA SER A 347 -9.44 -12.91 -16.44
C SER A 347 -10.10 -11.64 -16.99
N GLY A 348 -10.14 -11.49 -18.32
CA GLY A 348 -10.79 -10.34 -18.96
C GLY A 348 -12.28 -10.21 -18.62
N VAL A 349 -13.00 -11.32 -18.46
CA VAL A 349 -14.41 -11.28 -18.03
C VAL A 349 -14.51 -10.72 -16.61
N VAL A 350 -13.69 -11.22 -15.68
CA VAL A 350 -13.68 -10.75 -14.28
C VAL A 350 -13.35 -9.25 -14.21
N HIS A 351 -12.30 -8.80 -14.89
CA HIS A 351 -11.94 -7.37 -14.93
C HIS A 351 -13.08 -6.49 -15.46
N ASN A 352 -13.79 -6.93 -16.50
CA ASN A 352 -14.88 -6.16 -17.10
C ASN A 352 -16.15 -6.16 -16.23
N THR A 353 -16.44 -7.24 -15.51
CA THR A 353 -17.63 -7.34 -14.65
C THR A 353 -17.65 -6.27 -13.57
N PHE A 354 -16.49 -5.93 -12.99
CA PHE A 354 -16.38 -4.98 -11.88
C PHE A 354 -15.94 -3.58 -12.30
N ASN A 355 -15.72 -3.31 -13.60
CA ASN A 355 -15.24 -2.02 -14.07
C ASN A 355 -16.37 -0.98 -14.17
N PRO A 356 -16.39 0.08 -13.33
CA PRO A 356 -17.46 1.08 -13.34
C PRO A 356 -17.41 2.01 -14.56
N TYR A 357 -16.31 2.02 -15.31
CA TYR A 357 -16.11 2.84 -16.51
C TYR A 357 -16.51 2.13 -17.81
N GLY A 358 -16.78 0.82 -17.75
CA GLY A 358 -17.16 -0.02 -18.88
C GLY A 358 -16.04 -0.32 -19.89
N HIS A 359 -14.91 0.42 -19.86
CA HIS A 359 -13.77 0.16 -20.73
C HIS A 359 -12.43 0.60 -20.09
N PRO A 360 -11.33 -0.16 -20.24
CA PRO A 360 -10.03 0.16 -19.64
C PRO A 360 -9.46 1.53 -20.03
N VAL A 361 -9.69 1.97 -21.27
CA VAL A 361 -9.23 3.28 -21.75
C VAL A 361 -9.98 4.44 -21.08
N GLU A 362 -11.27 4.29 -20.78
CA GLU A 362 -12.05 5.31 -20.06
C GLU A 362 -11.63 5.39 -18.58
N ALA A 363 -11.35 4.22 -17.96
CA ALA A 363 -10.77 4.16 -16.63
C ALA A 363 -9.42 4.91 -16.57
N PHE A 364 -8.53 4.64 -17.53
CA PHE A 364 -7.25 5.33 -17.64
C PHE A 364 -7.40 6.85 -17.86
N SER A 365 -8.23 7.25 -18.82
CA SER A 365 -8.46 8.66 -19.16
C SER A 365 -9.00 9.45 -17.96
N THR A 366 -9.97 8.88 -17.25
CA THR A 366 -10.55 9.49 -16.04
C THR A 366 -9.51 9.58 -14.93
N PHE A 367 -8.82 8.48 -14.64
CA PHE A 367 -7.81 8.44 -13.58
C PHE A 367 -6.68 9.43 -13.82
N ILE A 368 -6.10 9.46 -15.02
CA ILE A 368 -4.97 10.35 -15.29
C ILE A 368 -5.38 11.81 -15.29
N SER A 369 -6.62 12.12 -15.67
CA SER A 369 -7.18 13.47 -15.57
C SER A 369 -7.27 13.92 -14.11
N VAL A 370 -7.76 13.05 -13.22
CA VAL A 370 -7.85 13.32 -11.77
C VAL A 370 -6.47 13.46 -11.14
N VAL A 371 -5.55 12.53 -11.41
CA VAL A 371 -4.17 12.59 -10.89
C VAL A 371 -3.45 13.85 -11.38
N SER A 372 -3.66 14.25 -12.65
CA SER A 372 -3.08 15.46 -13.21
C SER A 372 -3.66 16.74 -12.57
N ASP A 373 -4.96 16.81 -12.33
CA ASP A 373 -5.60 17.92 -11.62
C ASP A 373 -5.10 18.02 -10.17
N LEU A 374 -5.00 16.89 -9.45
CA LEU A 374 -4.43 16.83 -8.11
C LEU A 374 -2.99 17.34 -8.09
N ASN A 375 -2.15 16.89 -9.03
CA ASN A 375 -0.77 17.33 -9.14
C ASN A 375 -0.70 18.84 -9.42
N ALA A 376 -1.46 19.35 -10.39
CA ALA A 376 -1.48 20.77 -10.73
C ALA A 376 -1.87 21.63 -9.53
N ARG A 377 -2.90 21.22 -8.78
CA ARG A 377 -3.32 21.89 -7.54
C ARG A 377 -2.24 21.83 -6.46
N CYS A 378 -1.58 20.68 -6.30
CA CYS A 378 -0.48 20.51 -5.36
C CYS A 378 0.68 21.47 -5.70
N GLN A 379 1.05 21.60 -6.98
CA GLN A 379 2.09 22.53 -7.41
C GLN A 379 1.69 23.99 -7.13
N LEU A 380 0.45 24.37 -7.41
CA LEU A 380 -0.06 25.72 -7.10
C LEU A 380 -0.05 26.02 -5.60
N GLU A 381 -0.34 25.04 -4.75
CA GLU A 381 -0.18 25.19 -3.30
C GLU A 381 1.28 25.39 -2.92
N LEU A 382 2.19 24.56 -3.43
CA LEU A 382 3.64 24.67 -3.19
C LEU A 382 4.25 26.00 -3.65
N GLU A 383 3.63 26.68 -4.62
CA GLU A 383 4.05 28.01 -5.08
C GLU A 383 3.67 29.14 -4.12
N LYS A 384 2.75 28.90 -3.16
CA LYS A 384 2.33 29.94 -2.21
C LYS A 384 3.49 30.40 -1.32
N PRO A 385 3.52 31.68 -0.91
CA PRO A 385 4.60 32.23 -0.09
C PRO A 385 4.88 31.44 1.20
N LYS A 386 3.85 30.83 1.79
CA LYS A 386 3.99 30.01 2.99
C LYS A 386 4.88 28.77 2.78
N PHE A 387 4.91 28.17 1.60
CA PHE A 387 5.75 26.99 1.30
C PHE A 387 7.06 27.34 0.59
N ARG A 388 7.40 28.63 0.50
CA ARG A 388 8.61 29.10 -0.18
C ARG A 388 9.86 28.40 0.35
N PHE A 389 9.92 28.07 1.64
CA PHE A 389 11.08 27.40 2.22
C PHE A 389 11.33 25.99 1.64
N ARG A 390 10.29 25.20 1.36
CA ARG A 390 10.43 23.87 0.74
C ARG A 390 10.97 23.96 -0.67
N ARG A 391 10.51 24.96 -1.42
CA ARG A 391 11.08 25.27 -2.73
C ARG A 391 12.56 25.59 -2.63
N LEU A 392 13.02 26.31 -1.60
CA LEU A 392 14.44 26.64 -1.44
C LEU A 392 15.29 25.43 -1.03
N LEU A 393 14.73 24.48 -0.28
CA LEU A 393 15.41 23.25 0.15
C LEU A 393 15.39 22.11 -0.88
N ARG A 394 14.63 22.24 -1.96
CA ARG A 394 14.46 21.18 -2.97
C ARG A 394 15.77 20.74 -3.62
N GLU A 395 15.80 19.50 -4.08
CA GLU A 395 16.78 19.02 -5.04
C GLU A 395 16.46 19.51 -6.46
N LEU A 396 17.49 19.87 -7.21
CA LEU A 396 17.42 20.45 -8.54
C LEU A 396 17.75 19.39 -9.61
N PRO A 397 17.02 19.38 -10.75
CA PRO A 397 17.29 18.44 -11.85
C PRO A 397 18.75 18.49 -12.34
N HIS A 398 19.23 17.40 -12.96
CA HIS A 398 20.63 17.24 -13.41
C HIS A 398 21.19 18.40 -14.27
N GLY A 399 20.35 19.15 -15.00
CA GLY A 399 20.75 20.32 -15.78
C GLY A 399 20.76 21.67 -15.05
N ARG A 400 20.37 21.71 -13.76
CA ARG A 400 20.29 22.94 -12.96
C ARG A 400 21.21 22.94 -11.74
N GLY A 401 22.04 21.90 -11.56
CA GLY A 401 23.02 21.85 -10.49
C GLY A 401 24.12 22.92 -10.64
N PHE A 402 24.79 23.26 -9.54
CA PHE A 402 25.96 24.12 -9.53
C PHE A 402 27.23 23.30 -9.74
N GLY A 403 27.83 23.37 -10.93
CA GLY A 403 29.12 22.74 -11.20
C GLY A 403 30.28 23.59 -10.68
N PHE A 404 31.20 22.96 -9.96
CA PHE A 404 32.41 23.60 -9.46
C PHE A 404 33.57 23.48 -10.46
N PHE A 405 34.34 24.56 -10.60
CA PHE A 405 35.46 24.70 -11.54
C PHE A 405 36.65 25.38 -10.86
N TYR A 406 37.87 25.01 -11.25
CA TYR A 406 39.10 25.71 -10.87
C TYR A 406 39.41 26.91 -11.78
N GLY A 407 38.79 26.94 -12.95
CA GLY A 407 39.09 27.89 -14.03
C GLY A 407 38.19 27.62 -15.24
N PHE A 408 38.32 28.46 -16.28
CA PHE A 408 37.64 28.23 -17.54
C PHE A 408 37.97 26.83 -18.09
N ALA A 409 36.91 26.06 -18.38
CA ALA A 409 37.01 24.68 -18.87
C ALA A 409 37.83 23.71 -17.99
N ARG A 410 37.92 23.97 -16.67
CA ARG A 410 38.61 23.09 -15.70
C ARG A 410 37.64 22.67 -14.58
N PRO A 411 36.77 21.66 -14.81
CA PRO A 411 35.81 21.21 -13.81
C PRO A 411 36.51 20.49 -12.65
N THR A 412 35.94 20.55 -11.45
CA THR A 412 36.37 19.73 -10.31
C THR A 412 35.72 18.34 -10.31
N GLY A 413 34.69 18.14 -11.13
CA GLY A 413 33.84 16.95 -11.11
C GLY A 413 32.74 16.97 -10.05
N LEU A 414 32.68 18.02 -9.22
CA LEU A 414 31.68 18.18 -8.16
C LEU A 414 30.53 19.07 -8.65
N THR A 415 29.30 18.62 -8.45
CA THR A 415 28.07 19.37 -8.77
C THR A 415 27.13 19.33 -7.58
N ALA A 416 26.58 20.47 -7.18
CA ALA A 416 25.55 20.55 -6.14
C ALA A 416 24.15 20.64 -6.75
N HIS A 417 23.25 19.76 -6.34
CA HIS A 417 21.84 19.77 -6.74
C HIS A 417 20.93 20.34 -5.65
N SER A 418 21.43 20.66 -4.45
CA SER A 418 20.64 21.29 -3.39
C SER A 418 21.49 22.29 -2.59
N LEU A 419 20.85 23.10 -1.74
CA LEU A 419 21.57 23.97 -0.80
C LEU A 419 22.46 23.15 0.15
N GLU A 420 22.02 21.96 0.55
CA GLU A 420 22.78 21.07 1.43
C GLU A 420 23.99 20.46 0.75
N GLU A 421 23.84 20.01 -0.50
CA GLU A 421 24.99 19.57 -1.30
C GLU A 421 25.97 20.69 -1.55
N PHE A 422 25.48 21.88 -1.87
CA PHE A 422 26.32 23.06 -2.05
C PHE A 422 27.11 23.38 -0.78
N TYR A 423 26.45 23.35 0.38
CA TYR A 423 27.10 23.48 1.69
C TYR A 423 28.14 22.38 1.94
N ARG A 424 27.80 21.10 1.71
CA ARG A 424 28.71 19.95 1.88
C ARG A 424 29.94 20.05 0.98
N ILE A 425 29.77 20.40 -0.29
CA ILE A 425 30.87 20.54 -1.25
C ILE A 425 31.77 21.72 -0.86
N LEU A 426 31.20 22.85 -0.45
CA LEU A 426 31.97 24.02 -0.01
C LEU A 426 32.88 23.76 1.19
N LYS A 427 32.58 22.77 2.05
CA LYS A 427 33.45 22.37 3.16
C LYS A 427 34.79 21.81 2.69
N GLY A 428 34.81 21.11 1.56
CA GLY A 428 35.98 20.32 1.11
C GLY A 428 36.56 20.73 -0.23
N VAL A 429 35.84 21.48 -1.07
CA VAL A 429 36.33 21.89 -2.39
C VAL A 429 37.53 22.84 -2.27
N ASP A 430 38.56 22.67 -3.10
CA ASP A 430 39.76 23.53 -3.08
C ASP A 430 39.40 25.02 -3.22
N SER A 431 40.11 25.86 -2.46
CA SER A 431 39.83 27.28 -2.32
C SER A 431 40.06 28.08 -3.61
N LYS A 432 40.82 27.53 -4.56
CA LYS A 432 40.92 28.05 -5.94
C LYS A 432 39.56 28.05 -6.64
N SER A 433 38.75 27.01 -6.43
CA SER A 433 37.41 26.93 -7.02
C SER A 433 36.47 27.97 -6.43
N ILE A 434 36.49 28.13 -5.11
CA ILE A 434 35.68 29.15 -4.41
C ILE A 434 36.04 30.55 -4.92
N ARG A 435 37.33 30.86 -5.00
CA ARG A 435 37.83 32.15 -5.51
C ARG A 435 37.41 32.38 -6.97
N PHE A 436 37.51 31.36 -7.81
CA PHE A 436 37.11 31.42 -9.21
C PHE A 436 35.62 31.81 -9.36
N HIS A 437 34.73 31.13 -8.64
CA HIS A 437 33.30 31.37 -8.73
C HIS A 437 32.85 32.68 -8.06
N LEU A 438 33.47 33.08 -6.95
CA LEU A 438 33.17 34.35 -6.28
C LEU A 438 33.49 35.55 -7.18
N ARG A 439 34.68 35.57 -7.81
CA ARG A 439 35.08 36.66 -8.72
C ARG A 439 34.10 36.86 -9.86
N ARG A 440 33.51 35.77 -10.34
CA ARG A 440 32.57 35.75 -11.46
C ARG A 440 31.12 36.02 -11.06
N GLY A 441 30.83 36.01 -9.75
CA GLY A 441 29.45 36.10 -9.24
C GLY A 441 28.62 34.85 -9.54
N ASP A 442 29.27 33.69 -9.77
CA ASP A 442 28.56 32.47 -10.15
C ASP A 442 27.63 31.99 -9.01
N PHE A 443 28.08 32.10 -7.74
CA PHE A 443 27.26 31.76 -6.58
C PHE A 443 26.01 32.63 -6.44
N GLU A 444 26.15 33.95 -6.59
CA GLU A 444 25.01 34.89 -6.56
C GLU A 444 23.98 34.56 -7.65
N ARG A 445 24.45 34.32 -8.89
CA ARG A 445 23.58 33.99 -10.02
C ARG A 445 22.85 32.69 -9.79
N TRP A 446 23.52 31.66 -9.28
CA TRP A 446 22.86 30.40 -8.98
C TRP A 446 21.83 30.53 -7.85
N MET A 447 22.16 31.26 -6.79
CA MET A 447 21.22 31.51 -5.68
C MET A 447 19.98 32.29 -6.11
N SER A 448 20.13 33.32 -6.95
CA SER A 448 19.01 34.13 -7.44
C SER A 448 18.21 33.43 -8.54
N GLN A 449 18.87 32.91 -9.58
CA GLN A 449 18.20 32.46 -10.80
C GLN A 449 17.78 30.99 -10.77
N VAL A 450 18.43 30.16 -9.96
CA VAL A 450 18.19 28.72 -9.94
C VAL A 450 17.53 28.28 -8.63
N VAL A 451 18.15 28.59 -7.49
CA VAL A 451 17.59 28.25 -6.18
C VAL A 451 16.36 29.11 -5.90
N GLY A 452 16.48 30.43 -6.10
CA GLY A 452 15.46 31.45 -5.83
C GLY A 452 15.54 32.05 -4.42
N ASP A 453 16.66 31.90 -3.73
CA ASP A 453 16.89 32.50 -2.40
C ASP A 453 17.52 33.89 -2.53
N GLU A 454 16.67 34.91 -2.56
CA GLU A 454 17.06 36.32 -2.60
C GLU A 454 17.95 36.75 -1.43
N ARG A 455 17.82 36.10 -0.25
CA ARG A 455 18.64 36.45 0.92
C ARG A 455 20.06 35.95 0.75
N LEU A 456 20.22 34.70 0.28
CA LEU A 456 21.54 34.17 -0.05
C LEU A 456 22.16 34.88 -1.25
N ALA A 457 21.36 35.20 -2.28
CA ALA A 457 21.85 35.96 -3.43
C ALA A 457 22.44 37.32 -3.00
N LYS A 458 21.72 38.10 -2.18
CA LYS A 458 22.23 39.37 -1.63
C LYS A 458 23.47 39.19 -0.77
N PHE A 459 23.53 38.12 0.03
CA PHE A 459 24.72 37.80 0.81
C PHE A 459 25.94 37.56 -0.09
N PHE A 460 25.83 36.72 -1.11
CA PHE A 460 26.93 36.43 -2.05
C PHE A 460 27.32 37.65 -2.88
N ALA A 461 26.35 38.48 -3.29
CA ALA A 461 26.61 39.73 -4.01
C ALA A 461 27.44 40.73 -3.18
N ALA A 462 27.25 40.74 -1.85
CA ALA A 462 27.95 41.62 -0.93
C ALA A 462 29.35 41.11 -0.51
N LEU A 463 29.75 39.90 -0.91
CA LEU A 463 31.06 39.37 -0.57
C LEU A 463 32.16 40.06 -1.41
N PRO A 464 33.33 40.34 -0.82
CA PRO A 464 34.47 40.84 -1.57
C PRO A 464 34.89 39.85 -2.66
N LYS A 465 35.05 40.35 -3.89
CA LYS A 465 35.44 39.54 -5.06
C LYS A 465 36.91 39.16 -5.05
N ASP A 466 37.73 39.98 -4.41
CA ASP A 466 39.15 39.78 -4.21
C ASP A 466 39.47 39.75 -2.73
N VAL A 467 39.88 38.58 -2.23
CA VAL A 467 40.15 38.33 -0.82
C VAL A 467 41.53 37.70 -0.67
N GLU A 468 42.37 38.24 0.20
CA GLU A 468 43.68 37.63 0.48
C GLU A 468 43.50 36.26 1.15
N ASP A 469 42.77 36.20 2.26
CA ASP A 469 42.45 34.96 2.98
C ASP A 469 41.03 34.44 2.67
N ILE A 470 40.98 33.47 1.76
CA ILE A 470 39.75 32.83 1.31
C ILE A 470 39.15 31.88 2.36
N GLU A 471 39.94 31.39 3.33
CA GLU A 471 39.47 30.45 4.35
C GLU A 471 38.59 31.14 5.40
N VAL A 472 38.94 32.37 5.76
CA VAL A 472 38.10 33.22 6.60
C VAL A 472 36.75 33.46 5.92
N LEU A 473 36.75 33.72 4.60
CA LEU A 473 35.52 33.90 3.84
C LEU A 473 34.72 32.59 3.72
N ARG A 474 35.38 31.45 3.47
CA ARG A 474 34.74 30.13 3.44
C ARG A 474 33.98 29.87 4.74
N THR A 475 34.62 30.14 5.88
CA THR A 475 34.00 29.97 7.21
C THR A 475 32.73 30.80 7.36
N LYS A 476 32.76 32.07 6.92
CA LYS A 476 31.58 32.95 6.93
C LYS A 476 30.47 32.46 5.99
N ILE A 477 30.83 31.99 4.79
CA ILE A 477 29.88 31.43 3.82
C ILE A 477 29.20 30.19 4.40
N LEU A 478 29.98 29.24 4.94
CA LEU A 478 29.48 28.00 5.50
C LEU A 478 28.53 28.27 6.66
N ARG A 479 28.90 29.14 7.60
CA ARG A 479 28.03 29.53 8.72
C ARG A 479 26.72 30.14 8.23
N THR A 480 26.77 31.05 7.26
CA THR A 480 25.56 31.71 6.71
C THR A 480 24.65 30.71 5.98
N LEU A 481 25.22 29.77 5.24
CA LEU A 481 24.48 28.71 4.57
C LEU A 481 23.84 27.76 5.59
N GLU A 482 24.59 27.32 6.60
CA GLU A 482 24.10 26.46 7.67
C GLU A 482 22.95 27.11 8.43
N ASP A 483 23.13 28.34 8.92
CA ASP A 483 22.09 29.11 9.61
C ASP A 483 20.83 29.25 8.74
N ARG A 484 21.00 29.47 7.43
CA ARG A 484 19.89 29.60 6.49
C ARG A 484 19.18 28.27 6.25
N ILE A 485 19.92 27.18 6.07
CA ILE A 485 19.36 25.83 5.86
C ILE A 485 18.56 25.41 7.10
N GLU A 486 19.12 25.61 8.30
CA GLU A 486 18.44 25.29 9.56
C GLU A 486 17.19 26.15 9.80
N GLU A 487 17.23 27.45 9.46
CA GLU A 487 16.02 28.30 9.49
C GLU A 487 14.91 27.76 8.57
N LEU A 488 15.27 27.34 7.35
CA LEU A 488 14.32 26.81 6.38
C LEU A 488 13.74 25.46 6.83
N LYS A 489 14.58 24.58 7.39
CA LYS A 489 14.15 23.29 7.95
C LYS A 489 13.22 23.46 9.16
N ARG A 490 13.51 24.41 10.04
CA ARG A 490 12.63 24.68 11.19
C ARG A 490 11.25 25.13 10.75
N LYS A 491 11.16 26.03 9.76
CA LYS A 491 9.88 26.44 9.16
C LYS A 491 9.12 25.29 8.53
N ASP A 492 9.84 24.31 7.99
CA ASP A 492 9.25 23.10 7.45
C ASP A 492 8.60 22.24 8.54
N LEU A 493 9.32 22.02 9.63
CA LEU A 493 8.82 21.29 10.79
C LEU A 493 7.61 21.99 11.43
N GLU A 494 7.60 23.32 11.52
CA GLU A 494 6.46 24.11 12.03
C GLU A 494 5.19 23.83 11.20
N VAL A 495 5.29 23.82 9.87
CA VAL A 495 4.15 23.52 8.99
C VAL A 495 3.70 22.08 9.09
N MET A 496 4.62 21.12 9.28
CA MET A 496 4.27 19.71 9.48
C MET A 496 3.59 19.47 10.83
N GLY A 497 3.99 20.17 11.88
CA GLY A 497 3.41 20.03 13.23
C GLY A 497 2.02 20.66 13.39
N GLU A 498 1.64 21.65 12.58
CA GLU A 498 0.29 22.23 12.59
C GLU A 498 -0.78 21.34 11.92
N HIS A 499 -0.37 20.29 11.20
CA HIS A 499 -1.24 19.42 10.40
C HIS A 499 -1.28 17.96 10.89
N GLY A 500 -0.65 17.67 12.05
CA GLY A 500 -0.58 16.34 12.67
C GLY A 500 -1.70 16.06 13.66
#